data_AF-D3V6J6-F1
#
_entry.id   AF-D3V6J6-F1
#
_cell.length_a   1.000
_cell.length_b   1.000
_cell.length_c   1.000
_cell.angle_alpha   90.00
_cell.angle_beta   90.00
_cell.angle_gamma   90.00
#
_symmetry.space_group_name_H-M   'P 1'
#
loop_
_entity.id
_entity.type
_entity.pdbx_description
1 polymer ?
#
loop_
_entity_poly.entity_id
_entity_poly.type
_entity_poly.pdbx_seq_one_letter_code
_entity_poly.pdbx_strand_id
1 'polypeptide(L)'
;MLKVLLLFIILIVGVVLGPVLSGHQGYVLIQTDNHNITTSVTAMVIMFVLLQFLLILIGWCYRRLKRTSTFTHSWLFGGYKRSRARLQTKQALLKLAEGDFKQVEHLMTRNADHAESPVVNYLLAAEAAQQRGDYHRTIQYIERAAEVADKDQLPVDITRVRIQLAQGEVHAARNGVDKLLNHAPRHPEVLRLAEQAYTQSGAYQSLIDILPSLIKVGLCDEEHIHQLRQQAYIGLMNQIMAEKGSTGLKAWWKDQNRKLRNDIVLQVAMAEHLIECNDHDTAQQIVLNGLKQQYDERLLLLIPHLKADETEALQKSLAYLLKRHGATPLLNSTLGQVALHHSQWAEAETAFKAALVQRPDAHDYAWLADALDKQHKREEAAQTRSKGFMLTLKRESDAEE
;
A
#
# COMPACT_ATOMS: atom_id res chain seq x y z
N MET A 1 5.70 -0.44 63.34
CA MET A 1 6.40 0.62 64.12
C MET A 1 5.76 0.81 65.49
N LEU A 2 4.43 0.93 65.61
CA LEU A 2 3.75 1.03 66.91
C LEU A 2 4.03 -0.18 67.84
N LYS A 3 3.94 -1.41 67.30
CA LYS A 3 4.21 -2.65 68.07
C LYS A 3 5.67 -2.75 68.59
N VAL A 4 6.64 -2.21 67.83
CA VAL A 4 8.06 -2.22 68.22
C VAL A 4 8.34 -1.15 69.26
N LEU A 5 7.74 0.04 69.10
CA LEU A 5 7.82 1.13 70.08
C LEU A 5 7.20 0.71 71.42
N LEU A 6 6.05 0.04 71.40
CA LEU A 6 5.34 -0.43 72.60
C LEU A 6 6.15 -1.51 73.33
N LEU A 7 6.78 -2.44 72.59
CA LEU A 7 7.69 -3.44 73.16
C LEU A 7 8.94 -2.79 73.79
N PHE A 8 9.46 -1.72 73.19
CA PHE A 8 10.60 -0.97 73.73
C PHE A 8 10.24 -0.18 74.99
N ILE A 9 9.04 0.40 75.06
CA ILE A 9 8.53 1.06 76.27
C ILE A 9 8.38 0.05 77.40
N ILE A 10 7.81 -1.13 77.14
CA ILE A 10 7.71 -2.22 78.14
C ILE A 10 9.10 -2.67 78.61
N LEU A 11 10.08 -2.78 77.70
CA LEU A 11 11.46 -3.13 78.03
C LEU A 11 12.11 -2.07 78.94
N ILE A 12 11.96 -0.78 78.62
CA ILE A 12 12.48 0.33 79.43
C ILE A 12 11.85 0.32 80.83
N VAL A 13 10.52 0.14 80.91
CA VAL A 13 9.80 0.04 82.18
C VAL A 13 10.34 -1.14 83.01
N GLY A 14 10.52 -2.31 82.40
CA GLY A 14 11.08 -3.49 83.08
C GLY A 14 12.51 -3.29 83.59
N VAL A 15 13.36 -2.65 82.78
CA VAL A 15 14.77 -2.36 83.13
C VAL A 15 14.90 -1.28 84.20
N VAL A 16 13.98 -0.32 84.27
CA VAL A 16 13.99 0.75 85.29
C VAL A 16 13.39 0.27 86.61
N LEU A 17 12.26 -0.45 86.58
CA LEU A 17 11.59 -0.93 87.80
C LEU A 17 12.25 -2.15 88.43
N GLY A 18 12.83 -3.07 87.63
CA GLY A 18 13.45 -4.30 88.14
C GLY A 18 14.54 -4.05 89.20
N PRO A 19 15.51 -3.15 88.95
CA PRO A 19 16.58 -2.83 89.89
C PRO A 19 16.11 -2.08 91.15
N VAL A 20 15.10 -1.20 91.01
CA VAL A 20 14.52 -0.45 92.14
C VAL A 20 13.83 -1.40 93.14
N LEU A 21 13.27 -2.51 92.65
CA LEU A 21 12.65 -3.56 93.47
C LEU A 21 13.65 -4.56 94.07
N SER A 22 14.85 -4.69 93.51
CA SER A 22 15.84 -5.72 93.89
C SER A 22 16.80 -5.32 95.02
N GLY A 23 16.73 -4.07 95.53
CA GLY A 23 17.44 -3.64 96.75
C GLY A 23 18.98 -3.59 96.70
N HIS A 24 19.62 -3.97 95.59
CA HIS A 24 21.09 -3.94 95.44
C HIS A 24 21.50 -3.24 94.14
N GLN A 25 22.08 -2.04 94.28
CA GLN A 25 22.60 -1.24 93.17
C GLN A 25 24.04 -1.67 92.87
N GLY A 26 24.25 -2.56 91.90
CA GLY A 26 25.59 -2.83 91.38
C GLY A 26 26.19 -1.55 90.78
N TYR A 27 27.50 -1.30 91.00
CA TYR A 27 28.22 -0.19 90.40
C TYR A 27 29.22 -0.69 89.36
N VAL A 28 29.39 0.09 88.29
CA VAL A 28 30.40 -0.13 87.26
C VAL A 28 31.43 0.98 87.42
N LEU A 29 32.66 0.61 87.74
CA LEU A 29 33.79 1.53 87.81
C LEU A 29 34.58 1.38 86.51
N ILE A 30 34.56 2.42 85.68
CA ILE A 30 35.40 2.50 84.48
C ILE A 30 36.60 3.35 84.85
N GLN A 31 37.75 2.70 85.00
CA GLN A 31 39.02 3.34 85.33
C GLN A 31 39.84 3.53 84.05
N THR A 32 40.20 4.77 83.75
CA THR A 32 41.15 5.15 82.70
C THR A 32 42.30 5.93 83.35
N ASP A 33 43.48 5.99 82.74
CA ASP A 33 44.73 6.49 83.35
C ASP A 33 44.64 7.84 84.09
N ASN A 34 43.68 8.71 83.76
CA ASN A 34 43.49 10.01 84.46
C ASN A 34 42.07 10.31 84.94
N HIS A 35 41.09 9.39 84.78
CA HIS A 35 39.70 9.65 85.18
C HIS A 35 39.01 8.37 85.67
N ASN A 36 38.39 8.47 86.85
CA ASN A 36 37.53 7.43 87.41
C ASN A 36 36.07 7.86 87.25
N ILE A 37 35.33 7.17 86.39
CA ILE A 37 33.90 7.41 86.22
C ILE A 37 33.16 6.27 86.92
N THR A 38 32.55 6.56 88.07
CA THR A 38 31.67 5.65 88.80
C THR A 38 30.24 5.82 88.33
N THR A 39 29.70 4.84 87.61
CA THR A 39 28.31 4.86 87.13
C THR A 39 27.55 3.66 87.69
N SER A 40 26.25 3.79 88.00
CA SER A 40 25.43 2.64 88.41
C SER A 40 25.17 1.72 87.23
N VAL A 41 25.09 0.40 87.46
CA VAL A 41 24.75 -0.58 86.40
C VAL A 41 23.45 -0.19 85.70
N THR A 42 22.47 0.33 86.46
CA THR A 42 21.21 0.82 85.91
C THR A 42 21.39 1.98 84.93
N ALA A 43 22.26 2.94 85.25
CA ALA A 43 22.53 4.06 84.36
C ALA A 43 23.26 3.61 83.08
N MET A 44 24.15 2.62 83.16
CA MET A 44 24.80 2.05 81.97
C MET A 44 23.79 1.36 81.04
N VAL A 45 22.84 0.58 81.59
CA VAL A 45 21.80 -0.07 80.76
C VAL A 45 20.87 0.96 80.14
N ILE A 46 20.45 1.99 80.87
CA ILE A 46 19.63 3.08 80.33
C ILE A 46 20.35 3.79 79.18
N MET A 47 21.64 4.11 79.36
CA MET A 47 22.46 4.74 78.33
C MET A 47 22.58 3.85 77.08
N PHE A 48 22.77 2.54 77.25
CA PHE A 48 22.82 1.60 76.12
C PHE A 48 21.50 1.54 75.35
N VAL A 49 20.36 1.51 76.06
CA VAL A 49 19.03 1.50 75.44
C VAL A 49 18.76 2.82 74.69
N LEU A 50 19.15 3.96 75.26
CA LEU A 50 19.06 5.27 74.61
C LEU A 50 19.95 5.36 73.36
N LEU A 51 21.17 4.85 73.42
CA LEU A 51 22.09 4.79 72.27
C LEU A 51 21.47 3.95 71.14
N GLN A 52 20.91 2.78 71.48
CA GLN A 52 20.27 1.91 70.49
C GLN A 52 19.04 2.57 69.85
N PHE A 53 18.24 3.29 70.63
CA PHE A 53 17.11 4.09 70.13
C PHE A 53 17.59 5.17 69.16
N LEU A 54 18.65 5.91 69.53
CA LEU A 54 19.23 6.96 68.69
C LEU A 54 19.74 6.40 67.35
N LEU A 55 20.46 5.27 67.37
CA LEU A 55 20.95 4.61 66.16
C LEU A 55 19.80 4.13 65.25
N ILE A 56 18.73 3.59 65.82
CA ILE A 56 17.53 3.20 65.06
C ILE A 56 16.86 4.43 64.44
N LEU A 57 16.77 5.54 65.18
CA LEU A 57 16.15 6.78 64.72
C LEU A 57 16.97 7.45 63.61
N ILE A 58 18.29 7.49 63.76
CA ILE A 58 19.22 7.94 62.71
C ILE A 58 19.10 7.04 61.46
N GLY A 59 19.11 5.72 61.64
CA GLY A 59 18.97 4.76 60.54
C GLY A 59 17.60 4.82 59.85
N TRP A 60 16.54 5.19 60.58
CA TRP A 60 15.22 5.45 60.01
C TRP A 60 15.21 6.76 59.22
N CYS A 61 15.79 7.83 59.76
CA CYS A 61 15.90 9.13 59.11
C CYS A 61 16.72 9.04 57.82
N TYR A 62 17.86 8.32 57.85
CA TYR A 62 18.68 8.05 56.68
C TYR A 62 17.94 7.25 55.59
N ARG A 63 17.21 6.18 55.98
CA ARG A 63 16.39 5.40 55.04
C ARG A 63 15.24 6.23 54.47
N ARG A 64 14.61 7.10 55.26
CA ARG A 64 13.57 8.04 54.80
C ARG A 64 14.13 9.00 53.76
N LEU A 65 15.28 9.61 54.05
CA LEU A 65 15.94 10.57 53.16
C LEU A 65 16.39 9.93 51.85
N LYS A 66 16.99 8.72 51.90
CA LYS A 66 17.36 7.97 50.69
C LYS A 66 16.16 7.49 49.88
N ARG A 67 15.08 7.07 50.54
CA ARG A 67 13.85 6.62 49.87
C ARG A 67 13.06 7.78 49.24
N THR A 68 13.20 8.99 49.79
CA THR A 68 12.72 10.21 49.13
C THR A 68 13.62 10.60 47.96
N SER A 69 14.95 10.58 48.13
CA SER A 69 15.92 11.00 47.10
C SER A 69 15.87 10.19 45.80
N THR A 70 15.67 8.86 45.87
CA THR A 70 15.56 8.03 44.66
C THR A 70 14.18 8.10 43.99
N PHE A 71 13.13 8.48 44.72
CA PHE A 71 11.78 8.63 44.16
C PHE A 71 11.54 10.05 43.59
N THR A 72 12.14 11.09 44.18
CA THR A 72 11.94 12.47 43.74
C THR A 72 12.74 12.84 42.50
N HIS A 73 13.93 12.27 42.28
CA HIS A 73 14.76 12.66 41.11
C HIS A 73 14.15 12.20 39.77
N SER A 74 13.49 11.04 39.74
CA SER A 74 12.77 10.52 38.57
C SER A 74 11.43 11.24 38.34
N TRP A 75 10.68 11.53 39.42
CA TRP A 75 9.36 12.15 39.34
C TRP A 75 9.40 13.66 39.04
N LEU A 76 10.35 14.41 39.63
CA LEU A 76 10.49 15.86 39.39
C LEU A 76 11.15 16.21 38.05
N PHE A 77 12.15 15.45 37.59
CA PHE A 77 12.89 15.80 36.38
C PHE A 77 12.47 15.02 35.12
N GLY A 78 11.89 13.83 35.25
CA GLY A 78 11.49 12.99 34.10
C GLY A 78 9.97 12.80 33.93
N GLY A 79 9.21 12.66 35.02
CA GLY A 79 7.78 12.33 34.99
C GLY A 79 6.88 13.43 34.40
N TYR A 80 7.13 14.69 34.75
CA TYR A 80 6.31 15.82 34.30
C TYR A 80 6.42 16.06 32.79
N LYS A 81 7.64 15.94 32.23
CA LYS A 81 7.90 16.08 30.79
C LYS A 81 7.22 14.98 29.98
N ARG A 82 7.28 13.73 30.45
CA ARG A 82 6.59 12.58 29.82
C ARG A 82 5.08 12.73 29.85
N SER A 83 4.51 13.12 30.99
CA SER A 83 3.06 13.37 31.11
C SER A 83 2.60 14.48 30.15
N ARG A 84 3.38 15.57 30.04
CA ARG A 84 3.09 16.66 29.11
C ARG A 84 3.25 16.26 27.65
N ALA A 85 4.24 15.43 27.31
CA ALA A 85 4.41 14.88 25.97
C ALA A 85 3.20 14.01 25.58
N ARG A 86 2.72 13.13 26.46
CA ARG A 86 1.49 12.35 26.23
C ARG A 86 0.27 13.24 25.99
N LEU A 87 0.09 14.30 26.79
CA LEU A 87 -1.01 15.25 26.60
C LEU A 87 -0.91 15.95 25.24
N GLN A 88 0.30 16.34 24.83
CA GLN A 88 0.56 16.96 23.53
C GLN A 88 0.28 16.02 22.37
N THR A 89 0.72 14.75 22.44
CA THR A 89 0.40 13.75 21.42
C THR A 89 -1.12 13.57 21.30
N LYS A 90 -1.84 13.48 22.43
CA LYS A 90 -3.32 13.39 22.40
C LYS A 90 -3.96 14.62 21.74
N GLN A 91 -3.51 15.83 22.08
CA GLN A 91 -4.00 17.06 21.46
C GLN A 91 -3.66 17.12 19.96
N ALA A 92 -2.45 16.69 19.59
CA ALA A 92 -2.01 16.65 18.21
C ALA A 92 -2.84 15.68 17.37
N LEU A 93 -3.21 14.51 17.91
CA LEU A 93 -4.11 13.57 17.22
C LEU A 93 -5.51 14.15 17.00
N LEU A 94 -6.04 14.93 17.95
CA LEU A 94 -7.30 15.67 17.74
C LEU A 94 -7.14 16.72 16.62
N LYS A 95 -6.04 17.48 16.63
CA LYS A 95 -5.74 18.45 15.57
C LYS A 95 -5.54 17.81 14.20
N LEU A 96 -4.99 16.59 14.17
CA LEU A 96 -4.85 15.81 12.95
C LEU A 96 -6.23 15.43 12.39
N ALA A 97 -7.17 15.00 13.25
CA ALA A 97 -8.54 14.72 12.86
C ALA A 97 -9.31 15.98 12.42
N GLU A 98 -9.00 17.14 12.99
CA GLU A 98 -9.55 18.45 12.57
C GLU A 98 -8.92 18.96 11.25
N GLY A 99 -7.83 18.35 10.76
CA GLY A 99 -7.10 18.80 9.57
C GLY A 99 -6.17 20.00 9.81
N ASP A 100 -5.92 20.40 11.07
CA ASP A 100 -4.98 21.48 11.40
C ASP A 100 -3.54 20.96 11.44
N PHE A 101 -2.98 20.70 10.27
CA PHE A 101 -1.63 20.17 10.11
C PHE A 101 -0.54 21.07 10.70
N LYS A 102 -0.77 22.39 10.79
CA LYS A 102 0.20 23.33 11.38
C LYS A 102 0.31 23.11 12.88
N GLN A 103 -0.81 22.93 13.57
CA GLN A 103 -0.80 22.61 15.00
C GLN A 103 -0.27 21.19 15.27
N VAL A 104 -0.57 20.22 14.40
CA VAL A 104 -0.01 18.86 14.50
C VAL A 104 1.50 18.89 14.50
N GLU A 105 2.11 19.51 13.48
CA GLU A 105 3.57 19.61 13.33
C GLU A 105 4.23 20.23 14.58
N HIS A 106 3.68 21.34 15.06
CA HIS A 106 4.19 22.02 16.25
C HIS A 106 4.06 21.17 17.52
N LEU A 107 2.91 20.53 17.75
CA LEU A 107 2.68 19.71 18.95
C LEU A 107 3.49 18.41 18.94
N MET A 108 3.67 17.79 17.78
CA MET A 108 4.42 16.55 17.65
C MET A 108 5.92 16.76 17.82
N THR A 109 6.47 17.90 17.40
CA THR A 109 7.92 18.19 17.45
C THR A 109 8.39 18.78 18.78
N ARG A 110 7.57 19.60 19.45
CA ARG A 110 7.99 20.39 20.63
C ARG A 110 8.58 19.58 21.79
N ASN A 111 8.15 18.33 21.99
CA ASN A 111 8.70 17.43 23.00
C ASN A 111 8.85 15.99 22.48
N ALA A 112 9.12 15.84 21.17
CA ALA A 112 9.19 14.53 20.50
C ALA A 112 10.17 13.58 21.20
N ASP A 113 11.38 14.04 21.53
CA ASP A 113 12.44 13.21 22.12
C ASP A 113 12.11 12.71 23.54
N HIS A 114 11.12 13.32 24.20
CA HIS A 114 10.66 12.94 25.53
C HIS A 114 9.33 12.17 25.49
N ALA A 115 8.77 11.95 24.29
CA ALA A 115 7.58 11.16 24.09
C ALA A 115 7.88 9.67 24.34
N GLU A 116 6.82 8.88 24.53
CA GLU A 116 6.96 7.43 24.68
C GLU A 116 7.43 6.75 23.40
N SER A 117 7.02 7.28 22.25
CA SER A 117 7.52 6.88 20.94
C SER A 117 7.87 8.13 20.13
N PRO A 118 9.14 8.59 20.19
CA PRO A 118 9.61 9.74 19.41
C PRO A 118 9.45 9.51 17.91
N VAL A 119 9.66 8.28 17.43
CA VAL A 119 9.52 7.88 16.02
C VAL A 119 8.14 8.26 15.49
N VAL A 120 7.08 7.83 16.17
CA VAL A 120 5.69 8.07 15.76
C VAL A 120 5.39 9.57 15.68
N ASN A 121 5.87 10.35 16.65
CA ASN A 121 5.70 11.79 16.64
C ASN A 121 6.38 12.44 15.42
N TYR A 122 7.62 12.05 15.09
CA TYR A 122 8.31 12.59 13.92
C TYR A 122 7.69 12.14 12.60
N LEU A 123 7.20 10.90 12.48
CA LEU A 123 6.49 10.44 11.29
C LEU A 123 5.17 11.21 11.08
N LEU A 124 4.39 11.44 12.13
CA LEU A 124 3.17 12.24 12.05
C LEU A 124 3.46 13.72 11.76
N ALA A 125 4.59 14.25 12.24
CA ALA A 125 5.04 15.58 11.88
C ALA A 125 5.45 15.67 10.39
N ALA A 126 6.09 14.61 9.85
CA ALA A 126 6.42 14.51 8.43
C ALA A 126 5.15 14.48 7.57
N GLU A 127 4.16 13.66 7.91
CA GLU A 127 2.88 13.61 7.19
C GLU A 127 2.15 14.96 7.26
N ALA A 128 2.12 15.62 8.42
CA ALA A 128 1.52 16.95 8.55
C ALA A 128 2.25 18.01 7.71
N ALA A 129 3.58 18.00 7.67
CA ALA A 129 4.37 18.90 6.84
C ALA A 129 4.13 18.65 5.34
N GLN A 130 4.01 17.37 4.95
CA GLN A 130 3.70 16.96 3.58
C GLN A 130 2.32 17.48 3.13
N GLN A 131 1.29 17.34 3.96
CA GLN A 131 -0.06 17.85 3.66
C GLN A 131 -0.10 19.38 3.50
N ARG A 132 0.88 20.08 4.07
CA ARG A 132 1.06 21.52 3.91
C ARG A 132 1.92 21.91 2.71
N GLY A 133 2.49 20.95 2.00
CA GLY A 133 3.42 21.17 0.90
C GLY A 133 4.83 21.60 1.33
N ASP A 134 5.20 21.47 2.61
CA ASP A 134 6.55 21.83 3.09
C ASP A 134 7.51 20.64 2.96
N TYR A 135 8.13 20.53 1.79
CA TYR A 135 9.00 19.40 1.45
C TYR A 135 10.25 19.31 2.32
N HIS A 136 10.92 20.43 2.58
CA HIS A 136 12.16 20.45 3.33
C HIS A 136 11.95 19.95 4.77
N ARG A 137 10.87 20.39 5.42
CA ARG A 137 10.53 19.90 6.76
C ARG A 137 10.12 18.45 6.76
N THR A 138 9.40 18.00 5.73
CA THR A 138 9.01 16.60 5.57
C THR A 138 10.24 15.69 5.61
N ILE A 139 11.26 15.98 4.79
CA ILE A 139 12.52 15.21 4.80
C ILE A 139 13.19 15.26 6.16
N GLN A 140 13.34 16.44 6.74
CA GLN A 140 13.99 16.62 8.04
C GLN A 140 13.34 15.77 9.14
N TYR A 141 12.01 15.67 9.14
CA TYR A 141 11.29 14.85 10.11
C TYR A 141 11.43 13.34 9.84
N ILE A 142 11.49 12.91 8.58
CA ILE A 142 11.78 11.50 8.25
C ILE A 142 13.19 11.11 8.70
N GLU A 143 14.18 11.98 8.50
CA GLU A 143 15.57 11.74 8.94
C GLU A 143 15.64 11.63 10.47
N ARG A 144 15.01 12.56 11.20
CA ARG A 144 14.91 12.46 12.66
C ARG A 144 14.18 11.21 13.12
N ALA A 145 13.11 10.81 12.42
CA ALA A 145 12.41 9.57 12.71
C ALA A 145 13.35 8.35 12.52
N ALA A 146 14.19 8.35 11.48
CA ALA A 146 15.17 7.28 11.24
C ALA A 146 16.24 7.21 12.33
N GLU A 147 16.74 8.37 12.80
CA GLU A 147 17.74 8.46 13.88
C GLU A 147 17.21 7.87 15.20
N VAL A 148 15.95 8.14 15.53
CA VAL A 148 15.34 7.69 16.79
C VAL A 148 14.67 6.31 16.71
N ALA A 149 14.56 5.73 15.51
CA ALA A 149 13.91 4.44 15.29
C ALA A 149 14.75 3.23 15.71
N ASP A 150 16.07 3.39 15.92
CA ASP A 150 17.01 2.32 16.29
C ASP A 150 16.76 1.06 15.43
N LYS A 151 16.08 0.04 15.96
CA LYS A 151 15.76 -1.24 15.29
C LYS A 151 14.44 -1.24 14.50
N ASP A 152 13.50 -0.35 14.79
CA ASP A 152 12.16 -0.33 14.22
C ASP A 152 12.09 0.59 12.99
N GLN A 153 12.93 0.33 11.97
CA GLN A 153 13.04 1.17 10.76
C GLN A 153 11.87 1.00 9.78
N LEU A 154 11.12 -0.11 9.87
CA LEU A 154 10.06 -0.44 8.91
C LEU A 154 9.00 0.67 8.74
N PRO A 155 8.44 1.29 9.80
CA PRO A 155 7.48 2.39 9.66
C PRO A 155 8.09 3.63 9.01
N VAL A 156 9.40 3.89 9.23
CA VAL A 156 10.11 5.02 8.64
C VAL A 156 10.26 4.81 7.13
N ASP A 157 10.68 3.62 6.71
CA ASP A 157 10.85 3.29 5.29
C ASP A 157 9.51 3.27 4.55
N ILE A 158 8.44 2.73 5.17
CA ILE A 158 7.08 2.78 4.61
C ILE A 158 6.62 4.23 4.41
N THR A 159 6.81 5.08 5.42
CA THR A 159 6.40 6.49 5.37
C THR A 159 7.20 7.24 4.31
N ARG A 160 8.51 6.98 4.20
CA ARG A 160 9.38 7.55 3.18
C ARG A 160 8.88 7.22 1.77
N VAL A 161 8.58 5.95 1.48
CA VAL A 161 8.06 5.53 0.17
C VAL A 161 6.70 6.15 -0.13
N ARG A 162 5.79 6.19 0.86
CA ARG A 162 4.49 6.83 0.71
C ARG A 162 4.61 8.31 0.32
N ILE A 163 5.52 9.02 0.98
CA ILE A 163 5.79 10.44 0.71
C ILE A 163 6.39 10.63 -0.69
N GLN A 164 7.34 9.77 -1.09
CA GLN A 164 7.93 9.79 -2.43
C GLN A 164 6.87 9.58 -3.53
N LEU A 165 5.95 8.62 -3.36
CA LEU A 165 4.86 8.40 -4.31
C LEU A 165 3.93 9.62 -4.41
N ALA A 166 3.57 10.21 -3.27
CA ALA A 166 2.71 11.38 -3.24
C ALA A 166 3.36 12.64 -3.87
N GLN A 167 4.68 12.67 -3.95
CA GLN A 167 5.44 13.73 -4.60
C GLN A 167 5.69 13.46 -6.10
N GLY A 168 5.34 12.28 -6.60
CA GLY A 168 5.66 11.87 -7.97
C GLY A 168 7.11 11.42 -8.15
N GLU A 169 7.86 11.17 -7.07
CA GLU A 169 9.24 10.64 -7.10
C GLU A 169 9.22 9.11 -7.34
N VAL A 170 8.68 8.73 -8.50
CA VAL A 170 8.33 7.35 -8.86
C VAL A 170 9.54 6.40 -8.82
N HIS A 171 10.70 6.85 -9.31
CA HIS A 171 11.93 6.04 -9.30
C HIS A 171 12.48 5.80 -7.89
N ALA A 172 12.42 6.82 -7.02
CA ALA A 172 12.85 6.70 -5.63
C ALA A 172 11.90 5.77 -4.86
N ALA A 173 10.60 5.93 -5.06
CA ALA A 173 9.57 5.07 -4.48
C ALA A 173 9.76 3.59 -4.89
N ARG A 174 10.00 3.31 -6.18
CA ARG A 174 10.29 1.95 -6.67
C ARG A 174 11.46 1.32 -5.93
N ASN A 175 12.59 2.02 -5.86
CA ASN A 175 13.78 1.51 -5.15
C ASN A 175 13.52 1.29 -3.65
N GLY A 176 12.71 2.15 -3.03
CA GLY A 176 12.29 2.00 -1.63
C GLY A 176 11.40 0.78 -1.42
N VAL A 177 10.43 0.55 -2.31
CA VAL A 177 9.58 -0.65 -2.31
C VAL A 177 10.41 -1.92 -2.46
N ASP A 178 11.37 -1.96 -3.39
CA ASP A 178 12.22 -3.15 -3.61
C ASP A 178 12.94 -3.55 -2.30
N LYS A 179 13.45 -2.55 -1.57
CA LYS A 179 14.06 -2.77 -0.24
C LYS A 179 13.04 -3.24 0.79
N LEU A 180 11.85 -2.64 0.82
CA LEU A 180 10.78 -3.03 1.75
C LEU A 180 10.32 -4.47 1.52
N LEU A 181 10.19 -4.91 0.27
CA LEU A 181 9.78 -6.27 -0.08
C LEU A 181 10.82 -7.32 0.34
N ASN A 182 12.11 -6.99 0.35
CA ASN A 182 13.14 -7.90 0.85
C ASN A 182 13.00 -8.20 2.35
N HIS A 183 12.52 -7.24 3.14
CA HIS A 183 12.39 -7.38 4.59
C HIS A 183 10.97 -7.80 5.02
N ALA A 184 9.94 -7.32 4.32
CA ALA A 184 8.54 -7.47 4.68
C ALA A 184 7.65 -7.81 3.45
N PRO A 185 7.90 -8.94 2.76
CA PRO A 185 7.28 -9.28 1.47
C PRO A 185 5.77 -9.51 1.51
N ARG A 186 5.18 -9.69 2.69
CA ARG A 186 3.74 -9.93 2.89
C ARG A 186 3.06 -8.82 3.68
N HIS A 187 3.76 -7.71 3.95
CA HIS A 187 3.17 -6.61 4.70
C HIS A 187 2.13 -5.87 3.85
N PRO A 188 0.88 -5.72 4.31
CA PRO A 188 -0.20 -5.19 3.48
C PRO A 188 0.11 -3.82 2.87
N GLU A 189 0.61 -2.89 3.69
CA GLU A 189 0.94 -1.55 3.21
C GLU A 189 2.13 -1.53 2.24
N VAL A 190 3.09 -2.44 2.41
CA VAL A 190 4.24 -2.53 1.51
C VAL A 190 3.77 -2.99 0.14
N LEU A 191 2.88 -3.99 0.09
CA LEU A 191 2.30 -4.47 -1.16
C LEU A 191 1.44 -3.40 -1.84
N ARG A 192 0.69 -2.60 -1.08
CA ARG A 192 -0.09 -1.47 -1.62
C ARG A 192 0.81 -0.38 -2.24
N LEU A 193 1.88 -0.02 -1.55
CA LEU A 193 2.88 0.91 -2.08
C LEU A 193 3.62 0.32 -3.30
N ALA A 194 3.87 -0.99 -3.29
CA ALA A 194 4.53 -1.68 -4.39
C ALA A 194 3.70 -1.67 -5.67
N GLU A 195 2.41 -1.98 -5.56
CA GLU A 195 1.47 -1.90 -6.67
C GLU A 195 1.51 -0.49 -7.31
N GLN A 196 1.38 0.56 -6.50
CA GLN A 196 1.39 1.95 -6.97
C GLN A 196 2.73 2.31 -7.62
N ALA A 197 3.85 2.00 -6.96
CA ALA A 197 5.19 2.31 -7.46
C ALA A 197 5.51 1.59 -8.77
N TYR A 198 5.17 0.30 -8.89
CA TYR A 198 5.43 -0.47 -10.10
C TYR A 198 4.50 -0.08 -11.25
N THR A 199 3.24 0.23 -10.96
CA THR A 199 2.30 0.74 -11.97
C THR A 199 2.75 2.08 -12.54
N GLN A 200 3.17 3.02 -11.69
CA GLN A 200 3.61 4.34 -12.13
C GLN A 200 4.99 4.30 -12.81
N SER A 201 5.89 3.43 -12.37
CA SER A 201 7.24 3.31 -12.96
C SER A 201 7.30 2.46 -14.23
N GLY A 202 6.20 1.79 -14.59
CA GLY A 202 6.20 0.79 -15.67
C GLY A 202 7.06 -0.44 -15.34
N ALA A 203 7.28 -0.76 -14.07
CA ALA A 203 8.03 -1.94 -13.64
C ALA A 203 7.16 -3.21 -13.72
N TYR A 204 6.65 -3.52 -14.91
CA TYR A 204 5.59 -4.50 -15.09
C TYR A 204 5.97 -5.93 -14.70
N GLN A 205 7.23 -6.33 -14.90
CA GLN A 205 7.71 -7.63 -14.43
C GLN A 205 7.64 -7.73 -12.90
N SER A 206 8.13 -6.71 -12.19
CA SER A 206 8.05 -6.64 -10.72
C SER A 206 6.60 -6.61 -10.23
N LEU A 207 5.70 -5.94 -10.96
CA LEU A 207 4.26 -5.96 -10.67
C LEU A 207 3.68 -7.36 -10.77
N ILE A 208 4.03 -8.12 -11.82
CA ILE A 208 3.60 -9.52 -11.99
C ILE A 208 4.11 -10.39 -10.84
N ASP A 209 5.37 -10.21 -10.44
CA ASP A 209 6.03 -11.01 -9.41
C ASP A 209 5.38 -10.84 -8.02
N ILE A 210 4.80 -9.66 -7.72
CA ILE A 210 4.10 -9.41 -6.45
C ILE A 210 2.63 -9.86 -6.42
N LEU A 211 2.00 -10.13 -7.58
CA LEU A 211 0.57 -10.53 -7.63
C LEU A 211 0.23 -11.73 -6.73
N PRO A 212 1.03 -12.81 -6.65
CA PRO A 212 0.72 -13.92 -5.75
C PRO A 212 0.70 -13.52 -4.28
N SER A 213 1.51 -12.53 -3.88
CA SER A 213 1.52 -12.00 -2.51
C SER A 213 0.30 -11.11 -2.25
N LEU A 214 -0.09 -10.26 -3.20
CA LEU A 214 -1.32 -9.45 -3.12
C LEU A 214 -2.57 -10.31 -2.91
N ILE A 215 -2.70 -11.40 -3.69
CA ILE A 215 -3.82 -12.34 -3.57
C ILE A 215 -3.84 -13.01 -2.20
N LYS A 216 -2.68 -13.45 -1.69
CA LYS A 216 -2.60 -14.15 -0.39
C LYS A 216 -2.98 -13.26 0.79
N VAL A 217 -2.69 -11.96 0.72
CA VAL A 217 -3.03 -11.01 1.79
C VAL A 217 -4.48 -10.57 1.69
N GLY A 218 -5.13 -10.71 0.53
CA GLY A 218 -6.55 -10.38 0.34
C GLY A 218 -6.82 -8.88 0.37
N LEU A 219 -5.86 -8.06 -0.10
CA LEU A 219 -6.02 -6.60 -0.15
C LEU A 219 -6.95 -6.12 -1.27
N CYS A 220 -7.08 -6.93 -2.31
CA CYS A 220 -7.73 -6.57 -3.56
C CYS A 220 -8.74 -7.66 -3.93
N ASP A 221 -9.84 -7.24 -4.52
CA ASP A 221 -10.83 -8.15 -5.08
C ASP A 221 -10.26 -8.89 -6.30
N GLU A 222 -10.85 -10.03 -6.63
CA GLU A 222 -10.37 -10.86 -7.75
C GLU A 222 -10.40 -10.11 -9.09
N GLU A 223 -11.39 -9.22 -9.28
CA GLU A 223 -11.50 -8.37 -10.46
C GLU A 223 -10.34 -7.37 -10.57
N HIS A 224 -9.98 -6.71 -9.47
CA HIS A 224 -8.86 -5.77 -9.44
C HIS A 224 -7.54 -6.47 -9.75
N ILE A 225 -7.30 -7.65 -9.15
CA ILE A 225 -6.13 -8.47 -9.46
C ILE A 225 -6.10 -8.89 -10.93
N HIS A 226 -7.26 -9.19 -11.52
CA HIS A 226 -7.36 -9.55 -12.92
C HIS A 226 -7.01 -8.36 -13.83
N GLN A 227 -7.56 -7.18 -13.57
CA GLN A 227 -7.26 -5.95 -14.31
C GLN A 227 -5.78 -5.57 -14.19
N LEU A 228 -5.22 -5.61 -12.97
CA LEU A 228 -3.82 -5.30 -12.71
C LEU A 228 -2.88 -6.27 -13.44
N ARG A 229 -3.24 -7.56 -13.48
CA ARG A 229 -2.49 -8.57 -14.25
C ARG A 229 -2.50 -8.25 -15.74
N GLN A 230 -3.66 -7.90 -16.29
CA GLN A 230 -3.77 -7.57 -17.72
C GLN A 230 -2.95 -6.33 -18.06
N GLN A 231 -3.08 -5.27 -17.26
CA GLN A 231 -2.29 -4.06 -17.41
C GLN A 231 -0.78 -4.35 -17.37
N ALA A 232 -0.34 -5.17 -16.42
CA ALA A 232 1.08 -5.52 -16.31
C ALA A 232 1.58 -6.29 -17.54
N TYR A 233 0.84 -7.29 -18.03
CA TYR A 233 1.27 -8.04 -19.21
C TYR A 233 1.25 -7.20 -20.49
N ILE A 234 0.24 -6.36 -20.68
CA ILE A 234 0.19 -5.43 -21.83
C ILE A 234 1.36 -4.44 -21.75
N GLY A 235 1.64 -3.89 -20.57
CA GLY A 235 2.80 -3.04 -20.36
C GLY A 235 4.13 -3.74 -20.68
N LEU A 236 4.26 -5.00 -20.28
CA LEU A 236 5.43 -5.82 -20.59
C LEU A 236 5.55 -6.13 -22.09
N MET A 237 4.44 -6.39 -22.79
CA MET A 237 4.42 -6.56 -24.24
C MET A 237 4.95 -5.30 -24.94
N ASN A 238 4.49 -4.11 -24.53
CA ASN A 238 4.97 -2.83 -25.04
C ASN A 238 6.49 -2.67 -24.86
N GLN A 239 7.02 -3.03 -23.70
CA GLN A 239 8.46 -2.96 -23.42
C GLN A 239 9.26 -3.92 -24.31
N ILE A 240 8.82 -5.18 -24.42
CA ILE A 240 9.49 -6.18 -25.24
C ILE A 240 9.43 -5.78 -26.72
N MET A 241 8.31 -5.23 -27.17
CA MET A 241 8.12 -4.73 -28.52
C MET A 241 9.09 -3.59 -28.81
N ALA A 242 9.25 -2.64 -27.90
CA ALA A 242 10.20 -1.53 -28.03
C ALA A 242 11.67 -1.99 -28.03
N GLU A 243 12.03 -2.98 -27.22
CA GLU A 243 13.42 -3.44 -27.08
C GLU A 243 13.85 -4.47 -28.12
N LYS A 244 12.97 -5.40 -28.49
CA LYS A 244 13.28 -6.61 -29.27
C LYS A 244 12.43 -6.77 -30.52
N GLY A 245 11.49 -5.85 -30.77
CA GLY A 245 10.60 -5.88 -31.93
C GLY A 245 9.64 -7.09 -31.94
N SER A 246 8.96 -7.27 -33.07
CA SER A 246 7.97 -8.33 -33.27
C SER A 246 8.54 -9.75 -33.06
N THR A 247 9.79 -9.99 -33.46
CA THR A 247 10.42 -11.31 -33.29
C THR A 247 10.62 -11.66 -31.82
N GLY A 248 11.08 -10.71 -31.00
CA GLY A 248 11.21 -10.87 -29.56
C GLY A 248 9.87 -11.05 -28.87
N LEU A 249 8.86 -10.26 -29.25
CA LEU A 249 7.51 -10.37 -28.71
C LEU A 249 6.89 -11.74 -28.99
N LYS A 250 7.03 -12.25 -30.21
CA LYS A 250 6.57 -13.61 -30.58
C LYS A 250 7.26 -14.71 -29.78
N ALA A 251 8.58 -14.61 -29.60
CA ALA A 251 9.33 -15.57 -28.80
C ALA A 251 8.85 -15.57 -27.35
N TRP A 252 8.68 -14.38 -26.76
CA TRP A 252 8.14 -14.23 -25.40
C TRP A 252 6.72 -14.79 -25.27
N TRP A 253 5.82 -14.48 -26.21
CA TRP A 253 4.44 -14.98 -26.20
C TRP A 253 4.38 -16.51 -26.25
N LYS A 254 5.26 -17.15 -27.03
CA LYS A 254 5.34 -18.61 -27.11
C LYS A 254 5.77 -19.27 -25.81
N ASP A 255 6.63 -18.61 -25.03
CA ASP A 255 7.13 -19.08 -23.73
C ASP A 255 6.06 -18.96 -22.62
N GLN A 256 5.02 -18.14 -22.81
CA GLN A 256 3.98 -17.96 -21.81
C GLN A 256 3.10 -19.19 -21.63
N ASN A 257 2.61 -19.35 -20.40
CA ASN A 257 1.70 -20.45 -20.06
C ASN A 257 0.37 -20.36 -20.83
N ARG A 258 -0.33 -21.49 -20.94
CA ARG A 258 -1.60 -21.58 -21.68
C ARG A 258 -2.70 -20.67 -21.12
N LYS A 259 -2.73 -20.44 -19.80
CA LYS A 259 -3.76 -19.59 -19.17
C LYS A 259 -3.63 -18.14 -19.64
N LEU A 260 -2.42 -17.62 -19.69
CA LEU A 260 -2.10 -16.29 -20.19
C LEU A 260 -2.39 -16.17 -21.69
N ARG A 261 -1.94 -17.15 -22.49
CA ARG A 261 -2.17 -17.13 -23.95
C ARG A 261 -3.65 -17.26 -24.35
N ASN A 262 -4.51 -17.70 -23.43
CA ASN A 262 -5.94 -17.83 -23.63
C ASN A 262 -6.74 -16.66 -23.02
N ASP A 263 -6.08 -15.68 -22.40
CA ASP A 263 -6.72 -14.45 -21.97
C ASP A 263 -7.02 -13.59 -23.21
N ILE A 264 -8.30 -13.29 -23.44
CA ILE A 264 -8.74 -12.56 -24.63
C ILE A 264 -8.13 -11.15 -24.69
N VAL A 265 -8.04 -10.46 -23.55
CA VAL A 265 -7.53 -9.08 -23.52
C VAL A 265 -6.06 -9.06 -23.95
N LEU A 266 -5.31 -10.06 -23.50
CA LEU A 266 -3.92 -10.23 -23.89
C LEU A 266 -3.76 -10.68 -25.35
N GLN A 267 -4.68 -11.51 -25.86
CA GLN A 267 -4.71 -11.88 -27.28
C GLN A 267 -5.00 -10.68 -28.18
N VAL A 268 -5.93 -9.81 -27.81
CA VAL A 268 -6.26 -8.56 -28.52
C VAL A 268 -5.01 -7.67 -28.58
N ALA A 269 -4.40 -7.36 -27.44
CA ALA A 269 -3.20 -6.53 -27.38
C ALA A 269 -2.02 -7.12 -28.18
N MET A 270 -1.82 -8.44 -28.09
CA MET A 270 -0.80 -9.15 -28.87
C MET A 270 -1.07 -9.04 -30.38
N ALA A 271 -2.31 -9.20 -30.82
CA ALA A 271 -2.68 -9.09 -32.22
C ALA A 271 -2.54 -7.65 -32.74
N GLU A 272 -2.92 -6.64 -31.95
CA GLU A 272 -2.72 -5.22 -32.26
C GLU A 272 -1.24 -4.90 -32.51
N HIS A 273 -0.34 -5.30 -31.60
CA HIS A 273 1.11 -5.12 -31.79
C HIS A 273 1.64 -5.80 -33.05
N LEU A 274 1.16 -6.99 -33.37
CA LEU A 274 1.58 -7.70 -34.58
C LEU A 274 1.07 -7.00 -35.85
N ILE A 275 -0.14 -6.46 -35.84
CA ILE A 275 -0.69 -5.66 -36.95
C ILE A 275 0.13 -4.39 -37.16
N GLU A 276 0.48 -3.67 -36.08
CA GLU A 276 1.34 -2.48 -36.14
C GLU A 276 2.73 -2.78 -36.73
N CYS A 277 3.22 -4.00 -36.49
CA CYS A 277 4.49 -4.49 -37.04
C CYS A 277 4.39 -5.09 -38.43
N ASN A 278 3.22 -5.04 -39.07
CA ASN A 278 2.95 -5.64 -40.39
C ASN A 278 3.14 -7.18 -40.40
N ASP A 279 2.99 -7.86 -39.26
CA ASP A 279 2.99 -9.33 -39.12
C ASP A 279 1.54 -9.86 -39.07
N HIS A 280 0.85 -9.68 -40.20
CA HIS A 280 -0.59 -9.97 -40.30
C HIS A 280 -0.91 -11.46 -40.20
N ASP A 281 -0.02 -12.35 -40.66
CA ASP A 281 -0.24 -13.79 -40.63
C ASP A 281 -0.28 -14.32 -39.18
N THR A 282 0.66 -13.89 -38.35
CA THR A 282 0.69 -14.28 -36.93
C THR A 282 -0.50 -13.67 -36.19
N ALA A 283 -0.82 -12.40 -36.47
CA ALA A 283 -1.99 -11.74 -35.88
C ALA A 283 -3.29 -12.47 -36.23
N GLN A 284 -3.48 -12.86 -37.49
CA GLN A 284 -4.63 -13.64 -37.95
C GLN A 284 -4.75 -14.95 -37.18
N GLN A 285 -3.66 -15.69 -36.99
CA GLN A 285 -3.68 -16.94 -36.23
C GLN A 285 -4.12 -16.73 -34.78
N ILE A 286 -3.64 -15.67 -34.12
CA ILE A 286 -4.03 -15.37 -32.73
C ILE A 286 -5.52 -15.02 -32.66
N VAL A 287 -5.99 -14.12 -33.53
CA VAL A 287 -7.39 -13.70 -33.59
C VAL A 287 -8.33 -14.89 -33.84
N LEU A 288 -8.03 -15.71 -34.86
CA LEU A 288 -8.85 -16.88 -35.20
C LEU A 288 -8.85 -17.93 -34.09
N ASN A 289 -7.72 -18.16 -33.43
CA ASN A 289 -7.65 -19.10 -32.32
C ASN A 289 -8.41 -18.58 -31.09
N GLY A 290 -8.34 -17.28 -30.80
CA GLY A 290 -9.11 -16.64 -29.73
C GLY A 290 -10.61 -16.79 -29.96
N LEU A 291 -11.09 -16.41 -31.16
CA LEU A 291 -12.50 -16.50 -31.55
C LEU A 291 -13.05 -17.94 -31.51
N LYS A 292 -12.22 -18.94 -31.82
CA LYS A 292 -12.60 -20.36 -31.69
C LYS A 292 -12.81 -20.78 -30.24
N GLN A 293 -12.04 -20.23 -29.31
CA GLN A 293 -12.15 -20.53 -27.88
C GLN A 293 -13.34 -19.82 -27.26
N GLN A 294 -13.45 -18.51 -27.48
CA GLN A 294 -14.53 -17.68 -26.97
C GLN A 294 -14.84 -16.58 -27.99
N TYR A 295 -16.12 -16.44 -28.30
CA TYR A 295 -16.61 -15.34 -29.13
C TYR A 295 -16.47 -14.04 -28.34
N ASP A 296 -15.62 -13.13 -28.83
CA ASP A 296 -15.42 -11.79 -28.27
C ASP A 296 -15.33 -10.78 -29.42
N GLU A 297 -16.10 -9.70 -29.30
CA GLU A 297 -16.23 -8.68 -30.33
C GLU A 297 -14.93 -7.92 -30.58
N ARG A 298 -14.06 -7.78 -29.57
CA ARG A 298 -12.78 -7.06 -29.72
C ARG A 298 -11.86 -7.78 -30.70
N LEU A 299 -11.87 -9.11 -30.71
CA LEU A 299 -11.12 -9.90 -31.68
C LEU A 299 -11.70 -9.76 -33.10
N LEU A 300 -13.03 -9.63 -33.24
CA LEU A 300 -13.67 -9.39 -34.55
C LEU A 300 -13.30 -8.02 -35.12
N LEU A 301 -13.19 -6.99 -34.28
CA LEU A 301 -12.82 -5.63 -34.69
C LEU A 301 -11.40 -5.55 -35.26
N LEU A 302 -10.52 -6.50 -34.92
CA LEU A 302 -9.17 -6.56 -35.48
C LEU A 302 -9.13 -7.15 -36.90
N ILE A 303 -10.13 -7.94 -37.30
CA ILE A 303 -10.12 -8.67 -38.57
C ILE A 303 -9.99 -7.75 -39.80
N PRO A 304 -10.74 -6.64 -39.92
CA PRO A 304 -10.60 -5.73 -41.07
C PRO A 304 -9.21 -5.09 -41.20
N HIS A 305 -8.43 -5.06 -40.12
CA HIS A 305 -7.08 -4.50 -40.09
C HIS A 305 -6.00 -5.52 -40.51
N LEU A 306 -6.38 -6.78 -40.70
CA LEU A 306 -5.48 -7.83 -41.17
C LEU A 306 -5.32 -7.76 -42.69
N LYS A 307 -4.09 -7.65 -43.18
CA LYS A 307 -3.73 -7.74 -44.60
C LYS A 307 -3.13 -9.11 -44.93
N ALA A 308 -3.74 -10.18 -44.44
CA ALA A 308 -3.21 -11.52 -44.64
C ALA A 308 -3.65 -12.09 -46.01
N ASP A 309 -2.75 -12.82 -46.66
CA ASP A 309 -2.98 -13.41 -47.98
C ASP A 309 -3.93 -14.63 -47.93
N GLU A 310 -4.03 -15.31 -46.78
CA GLU A 310 -4.87 -16.52 -46.60
C GLU A 310 -6.32 -16.19 -46.21
N THR A 311 -7.08 -15.67 -47.17
CA THR A 311 -8.50 -15.30 -47.04
C THR A 311 -9.43 -16.47 -46.73
N GLU A 312 -9.20 -17.62 -47.35
CA GLU A 312 -10.15 -18.74 -47.26
C GLU A 312 -10.29 -19.26 -45.82
N ALA A 313 -9.19 -19.28 -45.07
CA ALA A 313 -9.17 -19.73 -43.69
C ALA A 313 -9.97 -18.76 -42.79
N LEU A 314 -9.84 -17.46 -43.04
CA LEU A 314 -10.58 -16.41 -42.37
C LEU A 314 -12.09 -16.53 -42.65
N GLN A 315 -12.49 -16.65 -43.91
CA GLN A 315 -13.89 -16.81 -44.31
C GLN A 315 -14.54 -18.08 -43.75
N LYS A 316 -13.85 -19.22 -43.84
CA LYS A 316 -14.33 -20.49 -43.25
C LYS A 316 -14.53 -20.37 -41.75
N SER A 317 -13.63 -19.67 -41.05
CA SER A 317 -13.74 -19.45 -39.61
C SER A 317 -14.92 -18.53 -39.25
N LEU A 318 -15.11 -17.43 -39.97
CA LEU A 318 -16.23 -16.52 -39.77
C LEU A 318 -17.59 -17.18 -40.07
N ALA A 319 -17.68 -17.97 -41.15
CA ALA A 319 -18.88 -18.74 -41.46
C ALA A 319 -19.21 -19.78 -40.37
N TYR A 320 -18.18 -20.41 -39.79
CA TYR A 320 -18.36 -21.30 -38.64
C TYR A 320 -18.88 -20.55 -37.41
N LEU A 321 -18.35 -19.36 -37.11
CA LEU A 321 -18.83 -18.52 -36.01
C LEU A 321 -20.29 -18.10 -36.23
N LEU A 322 -20.66 -17.74 -37.45
CA LEU A 322 -22.02 -17.38 -37.83
C LEU A 322 -23.00 -18.52 -37.56
N LYS A 323 -22.62 -19.76 -37.90
CA LYS A 323 -23.43 -20.96 -37.65
C LYS A 323 -23.59 -21.26 -36.16
N ARG A 324 -22.57 -20.98 -35.34
CA ARG A 324 -22.54 -21.33 -33.91
C ARG A 324 -23.19 -20.29 -33.01
N HIS A 325 -22.92 -19.01 -33.26
CA HIS A 325 -23.36 -17.90 -32.41
C HIS A 325 -24.56 -17.13 -32.99
N GLY A 326 -24.93 -17.42 -34.24
CA GLY A 326 -25.96 -16.69 -34.95
C GLY A 326 -25.42 -15.41 -35.59
N ALA A 327 -26.28 -14.78 -36.39
CA ALA A 327 -25.98 -13.54 -37.07
C ALA A 327 -26.03 -12.36 -36.09
N THR A 328 -24.88 -11.87 -35.64
CA THR A 328 -24.78 -10.59 -34.94
C THR A 328 -24.49 -9.46 -35.94
N PRO A 329 -24.86 -8.20 -35.63
CA PRO A 329 -24.60 -7.08 -36.55
C PRO A 329 -23.11 -6.92 -36.85
N LEU A 330 -22.26 -7.01 -35.82
CA LEU A 330 -20.81 -6.88 -35.96
C LEU A 330 -20.23 -8.01 -36.81
N LEU A 331 -20.62 -9.27 -36.56
CA LEU A 331 -20.09 -10.40 -37.33
C LEU A 331 -20.46 -10.28 -38.82
N ASN A 332 -21.69 -9.89 -39.14
CA ASN A 332 -22.12 -9.65 -40.51
C ASN A 332 -21.39 -8.47 -41.15
N SER A 333 -21.16 -7.39 -40.41
CA SER A 333 -20.34 -6.26 -40.88
C SER A 333 -18.91 -6.72 -41.19
N THR A 334 -18.27 -7.45 -40.28
CA THR A 334 -16.91 -7.99 -40.48
C THR A 334 -16.85 -8.93 -41.69
N LEU A 335 -17.84 -9.83 -41.85
CA LEU A 335 -17.97 -10.69 -43.03
C LEU A 335 -18.06 -9.86 -44.32
N GLY A 336 -18.87 -8.80 -44.31
CA GLY A 336 -19.01 -7.89 -45.44
C GLY A 336 -17.71 -7.18 -45.79
N GLN A 337 -16.98 -6.69 -44.79
CA GLN A 337 -15.69 -6.01 -44.99
C GLN A 337 -14.64 -6.96 -45.57
N VAL A 338 -14.55 -8.20 -45.04
CA VAL A 338 -13.66 -9.22 -45.59
C VAL A 338 -14.03 -9.57 -47.04
N ALA A 339 -15.31 -9.79 -47.34
CA ALA A 339 -15.77 -10.07 -48.70
C ALA A 339 -15.47 -8.90 -49.67
N LEU A 340 -15.60 -7.65 -49.20
CA LEU A 340 -15.29 -6.45 -49.97
C LEU A 340 -13.80 -6.37 -50.30
N HIS A 341 -12.92 -6.61 -49.32
CA HIS A 341 -11.46 -6.62 -49.52
C HIS A 341 -11.02 -7.66 -50.55
N HIS A 342 -11.74 -8.76 -50.67
CA HIS A 342 -11.45 -9.85 -51.61
C HIS A 342 -12.29 -9.83 -52.89
N SER A 343 -12.91 -8.70 -53.20
CA SER A 343 -13.69 -8.50 -54.43
C SER A 343 -14.90 -9.43 -54.60
N GLN A 344 -15.43 -9.98 -53.50
CA GLN A 344 -16.65 -10.78 -53.48
C GLN A 344 -17.87 -9.89 -53.22
N TRP A 345 -18.16 -9.02 -54.18
CA TRP A 345 -19.10 -7.91 -54.00
C TRP A 345 -20.53 -8.35 -53.63
N ALA A 346 -21.01 -9.47 -54.18
CA ALA A 346 -22.35 -9.99 -53.91
C ALA A 346 -22.47 -10.56 -52.47
N GLU A 347 -21.42 -11.21 -51.98
CA GLU A 347 -21.36 -11.70 -50.60
C GLU A 347 -21.26 -10.52 -49.62
N ALA A 348 -20.46 -9.50 -49.97
CA ALA A 348 -20.38 -8.27 -49.20
C ALA A 348 -21.76 -7.57 -49.09
N GLU A 349 -22.48 -7.46 -50.21
CA GLU A 349 -23.83 -6.87 -50.23
C GLU A 349 -24.80 -7.61 -49.29
N THR A 350 -24.83 -8.95 -49.36
CA THR A 350 -25.74 -9.76 -48.52
C THR A 350 -25.38 -9.65 -47.04
N ALA A 351 -24.10 -9.69 -46.70
CA ALA A 351 -23.62 -9.56 -45.32
C ALA A 351 -23.93 -8.17 -44.74
N PHE A 352 -23.63 -7.08 -45.46
CA PHE A 352 -23.94 -5.73 -44.97
C PHE A 352 -25.44 -5.47 -44.85
N LYS A 353 -26.27 -5.94 -45.81
CA LYS A 353 -27.73 -5.87 -45.68
C LYS A 353 -28.21 -6.61 -44.42
N ALA A 354 -27.65 -7.79 -44.13
CA ALA A 354 -27.99 -8.54 -42.93
C ALA A 354 -27.55 -7.83 -41.62
N ALA A 355 -26.41 -7.13 -41.61
CA ALA A 355 -25.99 -6.30 -40.49
C ALA A 355 -26.93 -5.11 -40.27
N LEU A 356 -27.23 -4.36 -41.34
CA LEU A 356 -28.05 -3.15 -41.32
C LEU A 356 -29.52 -3.40 -40.93
N VAL A 357 -30.05 -4.58 -41.22
CA VAL A 357 -31.39 -5.00 -40.76
C VAL A 357 -31.45 -5.06 -39.23
N GLN A 358 -30.36 -5.46 -38.57
CA GLN A 358 -30.31 -5.58 -37.12
C GLN A 358 -29.88 -4.28 -36.44
N ARG A 359 -28.89 -3.59 -37.02
CA ARG A 359 -28.35 -2.34 -36.50
C ARG A 359 -28.03 -1.39 -37.66
N PRO A 360 -28.79 -0.29 -37.82
CA PRO A 360 -28.40 0.79 -38.71
C PRO A 360 -27.04 1.37 -38.27
N ASP A 361 -26.05 1.33 -39.16
CA ASP A 361 -24.71 1.89 -38.94
C ASP A 361 -24.27 2.64 -40.19
N ALA A 362 -23.77 3.87 -40.02
CA ALA A 362 -23.33 4.71 -41.12
C ALA A 362 -22.14 4.10 -41.89
N HIS A 363 -21.22 3.42 -41.20
CA HIS A 363 -20.08 2.76 -41.83
C HIS A 363 -20.56 1.60 -42.69
N ASP A 364 -21.46 0.75 -42.17
CA ASP A 364 -22.01 -0.38 -42.93
C ASP A 364 -22.81 0.08 -44.15
N TYR A 365 -23.50 1.23 -44.08
CA TYR A 365 -24.12 1.86 -45.25
C TYR A 365 -23.10 2.32 -46.30
N ALA A 366 -22.00 2.93 -45.87
CA ALA A 366 -20.94 3.37 -46.78
C ALA A 366 -20.29 2.18 -47.49
N TRP A 367 -19.92 1.14 -46.74
CA TRP A 367 -19.32 -0.08 -47.30
C TRP A 367 -20.28 -0.85 -48.21
N LEU A 368 -21.58 -0.91 -47.87
CA LEU A 368 -22.60 -1.49 -48.75
C LEU A 368 -22.71 -0.72 -50.07
N ALA A 369 -22.69 0.61 -50.02
CA ALA A 369 -22.75 1.41 -51.24
C ALA A 369 -21.53 1.17 -52.14
N ASP A 370 -20.34 1.01 -51.56
CA ASP A 370 -19.13 0.70 -52.31
C ASP A 370 -19.21 -0.70 -52.96
N ALA A 371 -19.75 -1.70 -52.25
CA ALA A 371 -20.03 -3.02 -52.82
C ALA A 371 -21.00 -2.95 -54.02
N LEU A 372 -22.07 -2.15 -53.89
CA LEU A 372 -23.08 -1.96 -54.94
C LEU A 372 -22.51 -1.25 -56.18
N ASP A 373 -21.66 -0.25 -55.99
CA ASP A 373 -20.99 0.44 -57.09
C ASP A 373 -20.05 -0.48 -57.88
N LYS A 374 -19.32 -1.37 -57.19
CA LYS A 374 -18.48 -2.39 -57.83
C LYS A 374 -19.29 -3.42 -58.62
N GLN A 375 -20.57 -3.60 -58.28
CA GLN A 375 -21.53 -4.40 -59.04
C GLN A 375 -22.29 -3.60 -60.12
N HIS A 376 -21.94 -2.33 -60.35
CA HIS A 376 -22.62 -1.43 -61.27
C HIS A 376 -24.08 -1.07 -60.91
N LYS A 377 -24.51 -1.29 -59.67
CA LYS A 377 -25.85 -0.91 -59.14
C LYS A 377 -25.87 0.53 -58.62
N ARG A 378 -25.57 1.50 -59.49
CA ARG A 378 -25.29 2.90 -59.11
C ARG A 378 -26.45 3.60 -58.41
N GLU A 379 -27.69 3.36 -58.82
CA GLU A 379 -28.87 3.99 -58.20
C GLU A 379 -29.09 3.51 -56.76
N GLU A 380 -28.99 2.19 -56.54
CA GLU A 380 -29.08 1.60 -55.20
C GLU A 380 -27.93 2.08 -54.30
N ALA A 381 -26.71 2.20 -54.84
CA ALA A 381 -25.57 2.73 -54.13
C ALA A 381 -25.81 4.18 -53.68
N ALA A 382 -26.30 5.05 -54.57
CA ALA A 382 -26.62 6.44 -54.24
C ALA A 382 -27.69 6.56 -53.13
N GLN A 383 -28.75 5.76 -53.23
CA GLN A 383 -29.79 5.70 -52.18
C GLN A 383 -29.23 5.22 -50.84
N THR A 384 -28.34 4.23 -50.86
CA THR A 384 -27.71 3.66 -49.67
C THR A 384 -26.80 4.68 -48.99
N ARG A 385 -25.98 5.42 -49.76
CA ARG A 385 -25.16 6.52 -49.21
C ARG A 385 -26.01 7.62 -48.59
N SER A 386 -27.10 8.01 -49.26
CA SER A 386 -28.02 9.01 -48.74
C SER A 386 -28.62 8.57 -47.39
N LYS A 387 -29.06 7.31 -47.27
CA LYS A 387 -29.53 6.75 -45.98
C LYS A 387 -28.46 6.79 -44.90
N GLY A 388 -27.23 6.38 -45.22
CA GLY A 388 -26.10 6.43 -44.28
C GLY A 388 -25.78 7.85 -43.82
N PHE A 389 -25.78 8.81 -44.73
CA PHE A 389 -25.54 10.23 -44.43
C PHE A 389 -26.66 10.85 -43.57
N MET A 390 -27.94 10.52 -43.85
CA MET A 390 -29.04 11.00 -43.01
C MET A 390 -28.95 10.43 -41.57
N LEU A 391 -28.41 9.23 -41.41
CA LEU A 391 -28.21 8.62 -40.10
C LEU A 391 -27.14 9.37 -39.27
N THR A 392 -26.05 9.83 -39.91
CA THR A 392 -25.02 10.61 -39.20
C THR A 392 -25.55 11.96 -38.74
N LEU A 393 -26.30 12.65 -39.60
CA LEU A 393 -26.90 13.95 -39.26
C LEU A 393 -27.87 13.87 -38.08
N LYS A 394 -28.71 12.82 -38.03
CA LYS A 394 -29.65 12.64 -36.92
C LYS A 394 -28.95 12.35 -35.59
N ARG A 395 -27.81 11.65 -35.64
CA ARG A 395 -27.05 11.35 -34.43
C ARG A 395 -26.35 12.59 -33.86
N GLU A 396 -25.93 13.52 -34.70
CA GLU A 396 -25.38 14.82 -34.27
C GLU A 396 -26.45 15.68 -33.62
N SER A 397 -27.67 15.74 -34.17
CA SER A 397 -28.78 16.49 -33.54
C SER A 397 -29.18 15.93 -32.18
N ASP A 398 -29.19 14.60 -32.01
CA ASP A 398 -29.55 13.94 -30.75
C ASP A 398 -28.45 14.06 -29.68
N ALA A 399 -27.23 14.49 -30.03
CA ALA A 399 -26.11 14.66 -29.12
C ALA A 399 -25.91 16.13 -28.65
N GLU A 400 -26.57 17.08 -29.31
CA GLU A 400 -26.57 18.51 -28.96
C GLU A 400 -27.73 18.90 -28.02
N GLU A 401 -28.73 18.02 -27.85
CA GLU A 401 -29.78 18.09 -26.81
C GLU A 401 -29.34 17.38 -25.51
#